data_AF-A0A3B4WLE5-F1
#
_entry.id   AF-A0A3B4WLE5-F1
#
_cell.length_a   1.000
_cell.length_b   1.000
_cell.length_c   1.000
_cell.angle_alpha   90.00
_cell.angle_beta   90.00
_cell.angle_gamma   90.00
#
_symmetry.space_group_name_H-M   'P 1'
#
loop_
_entity.id
_entity.type
_entity.pdbx_description
1 polymer ?
#
loop_
_entity_poly.entity_id
_entity_poly.type
_entity_poly.pdbx_seq_one_letter_code
_entity_poly.pdbx_strand_id
1 'polypeptide(L)' 'MVTDKVAYITSNWSGDYFVTTAGVGLVISQHAPHPEWKTKALQHQLRVVFDRDWNSKFAVHLADLGHHPDC' A
#
# COMPACT_ATOMS: atom_id res chain seq x y z
N MET A 1 0.13 -2.25 -1.65
CA MET A 1 -0.35 -1.18 -2.55
C MET A 1 -1.85 -1.05 -2.39
N VAL A 2 -2.35 0.18 -2.30
CA VAL A 2 -3.77 0.47 -2.23
C VAL A 2 -4.14 1.44 -3.34
N THR A 3 -5.21 1.15 -4.06
CA THR A 3 -5.83 2.03 -5.05
C THR A 3 -7.22 2.42 -4.57
N ASP A 4 -7.96 3.22 -5.33
CA ASP A 4 -9.31 3.64 -4.94
C ASP A 4 -10.32 2.49 -4.85
N LYS A 5 -10.09 1.37 -5.56
CA LYS A 5 -11.04 0.25 -5.65
C LYS A 5 -10.47 -1.11 -5.25
N VAL A 6 -9.15 -1.24 -5.22
CA VAL A 6 -8.45 -2.52 -5.05
C VAL A 6 -7.26 -2.35 -4.11
N ALA A 7 -7.04 -3.33 -3.24
CA ALA A 7 -5.80 -3.46 -2.48
C ALA A 7 -5.03 -4.70 -2.95
N TYR A 8 -3.70 -4.57 -3.07
CA TYR A 8 -2.79 -5.66 -3.39
C TYR A 8 -1.72 -5.80 -2.31
N ILE A 9 -1.60 -7.01 -1.76
CA ILE A 9 -0.67 -7.37 -0.70
C ILE A 9 0.28 -8.45 -1.21
N THR A 10 1.57 -8.26 -1.00
CA THR A 10 2.62 -9.23 -1.27
C THR A 10 3.78 -9.00 -0.29
N SER A 11 4.76 -9.90 -0.25
CA SER A 11 5.83 -9.89 0.75
C SER A 11 6.86 -8.77 0.52
N ASN A 12 7.17 -8.43 -0.73
CA ASN A 12 8.01 -7.28 -1.08
C ASN A 12 7.72 -6.78 -2.51
N TRP A 13 8.33 -5.66 -2.89
CA TRP A 13 8.17 -5.01 -4.20
C TRP A 13 9.43 -5.03 -5.06
N SER A 14 10.42 -5.83 -4.66
CA SER A 14 11.67 -5.93 -5.41
C SER A 14 11.46 -6.76 -6.67
N GLY A 15 12.03 -6.32 -7.78
CA GLY A 15 11.85 -6.97 -9.08
C GLY A 15 12.35 -8.42 -9.10
N ASP A 16 13.44 -8.70 -8.39
CA ASP A 16 14.02 -10.04 -8.27
C ASP A 16 13.07 -11.04 -7.60
N TYR A 17 12.25 -10.60 -6.63
CA TYR A 17 11.25 -11.44 -5.98
C TYR A 17 10.24 -12.04 -6.96
N PHE A 18 9.92 -11.33 -8.04
CA PHE A 18 9.01 -11.83 -9.08
C PHE A 18 9.67 -12.78 -10.08
N VAL A 19 11.01 -12.84 -10.11
CA VAL A 19 11.78 -13.62 -11.08
C VAL A 19 12.38 -14.88 -10.46
N THR A 20 12.90 -14.77 -9.23
CA THR A 20 13.70 -15.83 -8.59
C THR A 20 12.95 -16.54 -7.47
N THR A 21 11.85 -15.98 -6.98
CA THR A 21 11.09 -16.52 -5.85
C THR A 21 9.66 -16.84 -6.27
N ALA A 22 9.12 -17.97 -5.80
CA ALA A 22 7.71 -18.31 -5.96
C ALA A 22 6.84 -17.48 -5.01
N GLY A 23 6.78 -16.17 -5.25
CA GLY A 23 6.06 -15.22 -4.41
C GLY A 23 4.54 -15.44 -4.44
N VAL A 24 3.87 -15.07 -3.35
CA VAL A 24 2.42 -15.05 -3.25
C VAL A 24 1.92 -13.60 -3.20
N GLY A 25 0.81 -13.34 -3.89
CA GLY A 25 0.11 -12.06 -3.88
C GLY A 25 -1.39 -12.25 -3.63
N LEU A 26 -1.99 -11.34 -2.87
CA LEU A 26 -3.42 -11.30 -2.59
C LEU A 26 -4.02 -10.02 -3.16
N VAL A 27 -5.02 -10.16 -4.04
CA VAL A 27 -5.81 -9.05 -4.61
C VAL A 27 -7.17 -9.00 -3.92
N ILE A 28 -7.53 -7.85 -3.36
CA ILE A 28 -8.80 -7.60 -2.69
C ILE A 28 -9.58 -6.57 -3.50
N SER A 29 -10.70 -6.98 -4.09
CA SER A 29 -11.68 -6.09 -4.71
C SER A 29 -13.05 -6.36 -4.10
N GLN A 30 -13.50 -5.46 -3.24
CA GLN A 30 -14.81 -5.58 -2.59
C GLN A 30 -15.80 -4.70 -3.35
N HIS A 31 -16.66 -5.31 -4.16
CA HIS A 31 -17.81 -4.66 -4.78
C HIS A 31 -19.04 -4.84 -3.88
N ALA A 32 -19.65 -3.76 -3.38
CA ALA A 32 -20.91 -3.88 -2.65
C ALA A 32 -21.77 -2.60 -2.67
N PRO A 33 -23.10 -2.73 -2.59
CA PRO A 33 -24.05 -1.64 -2.85
C PRO A 33 -24.39 -0.80 -1.60
N HIS A 34 -23.68 -0.95 -0.48
CA HIS A 34 -24.11 -0.39 0.81
C HIS A 34 -23.13 0.61 1.42
N PRO A 35 -23.62 1.75 1.93
CA PRO A 35 -22.79 2.84 2.44
C PRO A 35 -22.05 2.49 3.75
N GLU A 36 -22.58 1.56 4.56
CA GLU A 36 -21.97 1.17 5.85
C GLU A 36 -20.65 0.39 5.73
N TRP A 37 -20.32 -0.12 4.53
CA TRP A 37 -19.08 -0.86 4.31
C TRP A 37 -17.91 0.01 3.89
N LYS A 38 -18.11 1.30 3.61
CA LYS A 38 -16.98 2.18 3.29
C LYS A 38 -15.93 2.16 4.40
N THR A 39 -16.31 2.17 5.68
CA THR A 39 -15.36 2.09 6.80
C THR A 39 -14.93 0.66 7.17
N LYS A 40 -15.75 -0.36 6.90
CA LYS A 40 -15.45 -1.76 7.26
C LYS A 40 -14.68 -2.54 6.19
N ALA A 41 -14.69 -2.11 4.93
CA ALA A 41 -13.96 -2.78 3.86
C ALA A 41 -12.45 -2.83 4.17
N LEU A 42 -11.83 -3.98 3.94
CA LEU A 42 -10.40 -4.17 4.18
C LEU A 42 -9.57 -3.23 3.29
N GLN A 43 -10.01 -3.00 2.05
CA GLN A 43 -9.38 -2.00 1.18
C GLN A 43 -9.37 -0.61 1.82
N HIS A 44 -10.47 -0.18 2.47
CA HIS A 44 -10.53 1.11 3.13
C HIS A 44 -9.68 1.15 4.39
N GLN A 45 -9.66 0.08 5.18
CA GLN A 45 -8.77 0.00 6.34
C GLN A 45 -7.29 0.14 5.93
N LEU A 46 -6.90 -0.50 4.83
CA LEU A 46 -5.56 -0.35 4.25
C LEU A 46 -5.29 1.06 3.72
N ARG A 47 -6.30 1.73 3.14
CA ARG A 47 -6.22 3.14 2.75
C ARG A 47 -5.94 4.04 3.95
N VAL A 48 -6.64 3.84 5.06
CA VAL A 48 -6.42 4.62 6.30
C VAL A 48 -5.00 4.45 6.85
N VAL A 49 -4.46 3.23 6.83
CA VAL A 49 -3.06 2.98 7.23
C VAL A 49 -2.09 3.69 6.29
N PHE A 50 -2.32 3.60 4.98
CA PHE A 50 -1.51 4.33 4.00
C PHE A 50 -1.55 5.84 4.25
N ASP A 51 -2.73 6.43 4.41
CA ASP A 51 -2.88 7.88 4.61
C ASP A 51 -2.24 8.35 5.93
N ARG A 52 -2.29 7.53 6.99
CA ARG A 52 -1.58 7.79 8.26
C ARG A 52 -0.07 7.88 8.03
N ASP A 53 0.50 6.92 7.32
CA ASP A 53 1.95 6.84 7.10
C ASP A 53 2.43 7.89 6.10
N TRP A 54 1.64 8.14 5.07
CA TRP A 54 1.92 9.13 4.03
C TRP A 54 1.94 10.56 4.58
N ASN A 55 1.00 10.90 5.47
CA ASN A 55 0.92 12.23 6.09
C ASN A 55 1.64 12.29 7.45
N SER A 56 2.47 11.31 7.76
CA SER A 56 3.23 11.25 9.01
C SER A 56 4.26 12.38 9.08
N LYS A 57 4.49 12.93 10.27
CA LYS A 57 5.61 13.88 10.52
C LYS A 57 7.00 13.28 10.28
N PHE A 58 7.08 11.96 10.14
CA PHE A 58 8.30 11.22 9.84
C PHE A 58 8.46 10.96 8.34
N ALA A 59 7.44 11.25 7.52
CA ALA A 59 7.56 11.14 6.07
C ALA A 59 8.42 12.30 5.54
N VAL A 60 9.32 11.97 4.62
CA VAL A 60 10.21 12.93 3.95
C VAL A 60 10.03 12.81 2.45
N HIS A 61 10.11 13.94 1.73
CA HIS A 61 10.12 13.88 0.27
C HIS A 61 11.46 13.34 -0.20
N LEU A 62 11.40 12.38 -1.14
CA LEU A 62 12.61 11.78 -1.70
C LEU A 62 13.53 12.82 -2.36
N ALA A 63 12.96 13.88 -2.93
CA ALA A 63 13.74 14.98 -3.51
C ALA A 63 14.53 15.78 -2.46
N ASP A 64 14.05 15.82 -1.22
CA ASP A 64 14.67 16.60 -0.13
C ASP A 64 15.84 15.83 0.53
N LEU A 65 15.97 14.52 0.25
CA LEU A 65 17.04 13.67 0.79
C LEU A 65 18.42 13.91 0.15
N GLY A 66 18.50 14.65 -0.96
CA GLY A 66 19.77 14.96 -1.63
C GLY A 66 20.60 13.71 -1.97
N HIS A 67 21.93 13.82 -1.92
CA HIS A 67 22.89 12.70 -2.03
C HIS A 67 23.23 12.11 -0.64
N HIS A 68 22.24 11.93 0.23
CA HIS A 68 22.46 11.22 1.49
C HIS A 68 22.14 9.73 1.28
N PRO A 69 23.16 8.87 1.10
CA PRO A 69 22.97 7.46 0.76
C PRO A 69 22.40 6.62 1.91
N ASP A 70 22.30 7.20 3.11
CA ASP A 70 21.90 6.52 4.34
C ASP A 70 20.43 6.82 4.75
N CYS A 71 19.64 7.42 3.86
CA CYS A 71 18.20 7.62 4.01
C CYS A 71 17.41 6.90 2.92
#